data_AF-A0A353GYX8-F1
#
_entry.id   AF-A0A353GYX8-F1
#
_cell.length_a   1.000
_cell.length_b   1.000
_cell.length_c   1.000
_cell.angle_alpha   90.00
_cell.angle_beta   90.00
_cell.angle_gamma   90.00
#
_symmetry.space_group_name_H-M   'P 1'
#
loop_
_entity.id
_entity.type
_entity.pdbx_description
1 polymer ?
#
loop_
_entity_poly.entity_id
_entity_poly.type
_entity_poly.pdbx_seq_one_letter_code
_entity_poly.pdbx_strand_id
1 'polypeptide(L)'
;MKVGINKNDLARQVFNCISQSLIKVTLKVVKEYKISQVLMVGGVASNQIIRATLKSGGFRLGIEFLFARGALSSDNVLGVGLIGYDWWRNFAPESIKF
;
A
#
# COMPACT_ATOMS: atom_id res chain seq x y z
N MET A 1 -22.95 30.87 -18.08
CA MET A 1 -22.32 30.83 -16.74
C MET A 1 -21.47 29.57 -16.65
N LYS A 2 -20.14 29.66 -16.47
CA LYS A 2 -19.34 28.50 -16.04
C LYS A 2 -19.66 28.28 -14.56
N VAL A 3 -20.51 27.30 -14.26
CA VAL A 3 -20.70 26.83 -12.88
C VAL A 3 -19.35 26.28 -12.42
N GLY A 4 -18.70 26.96 -11.48
CA GLY A 4 -17.42 26.52 -10.94
C GLY A 4 -17.59 25.19 -10.23
N ILE A 5 -16.76 24.20 -10.56
CA ILE A 5 -16.76 22.91 -9.87
C ILE A 5 -16.37 23.15 -8.41
N ASN A 6 -17.13 22.56 -7.48
CA ASN A 6 -16.79 22.58 -6.06
C ASN A 6 -15.43 21.90 -5.86
N LYS A 7 -14.48 22.61 -5.26
CA LYS A 7 -13.09 22.13 -5.06
C LYS A 7 -13.02 20.85 -4.23
N ASN A 8 -13.91 20.69 -3.25
CA ASN A 8 -13.97 19.50 -2.40
C ASN A 8 -14.43 18.28 -3.20
N ASP A 9 -15.42 18.46 -4.07
CA ASP A 9 -15.90 17.39 -4.94
C ASP A 9 -14.83 16.99 -5.96
N LEU A 10 -14.12 17.96 -6.52
CA LEU A 10 -12.99 17.70 -7.42
C LEU A 10 -11.90 16.89 -6.71
N ALA A 11 -11.47 17.32 -5.52
CA ALA A 11 -10.45 16.61 -4.74
C ALA A 11 -10.90 15.19 -4.39
N ARG A 12 -12.16 15.00 -4.00
CA ARG A 12 -12.73 13.69 -3.71
C ARG A 12 -12.75 12.77 -4.93
N GLN A 13 -13.08 13.31 -6.11
CA GLN A 13 -13.02 12.54 -7.35
C GLN A 13 -11.60 12.14 -7.73
N VAL A 14 -10.60 13.00 -7.49
CA VAL A 14 -9.18 12.64 -7.68
C VAL A 14 -8.80 11.45 -6.79
N PHE A 15 -9.12 11.49 -5.49
CA PHE A 15 -8.85 10.36 -4.59
C PHE A 15 -9.57 9.08 -4.98
N ASN A 16 -10.82 9.19 -5.45
CA ASN A 16 -11.57 8.04 -5.97
C ASN A 16 -10.90 7.46 -7.21
N CYS A 17 -10.47 8.29 -8.16
CA CYS A 17 -9.78 7.86 -9.37
C CYS A 17 -8.48 7.11 -9.05
N ILE A 18 -7.67 7.66 -8.14
CA ILE A 18 -6.45 7.00 -7.65
C ILE A 18 -6.78 5.63 -7.04
N SER A 19 -7.76 5.58 -6.13
CA SER A 19 -8.14 4.34 -5.43
C SER A 19 -8.64 3.27 -6.41
N GLN A 20 -9.48 3.64 -7.37
CA GLN A 20 -9.99 2.71 -8.38
C GLN A 20 -8.89 2.19 -9.30
N SER A 21 -7.93 3.04 -9.65
CA SER A 21 -6.78 2.65 -10.47
C SER A 21 -5.90 1.64 -9.73
N LEU A 22 -5.63 1.87 -8.44
CA LEU A 22 -4.91 0.93 -7.59
C LEU A 22 -5.63 -0.42 -7.51
N ILE A 23 -6.94 -0.45 -7.25
CA ILE A 23 -7.72 -1.70 -7.21
C ILE A 23 -7.60 -2.47 -8.52
N LYS A 24 -7.76 -1.80 -9.67
CA LYS A 24 -7.71 -2.45 -10.98
C LYS A 24 -6.35 -3.08 -11.25
N VAL A 25 -5.27 -2.35 -11.00
CA VAL A 25 -3.91 -2.86 -11.21
C VAL A 25 -3.60 -4.01 -10.26
N THR A 26 -3.96 -3.87 -8.98
CA THR A 26 -3.74 -4.93 -7.98
C THR A 26 -4.55 -6.19 -8.28
N LEU A 27 -5.80 -6.06 -8.72
CA LEU A 27 -6.67 -7.20 -9.03
C LEU A 27 -6.07 -8.10 -10.11
N LYS A 28 -5.38 -7.52 -11.10
CA LYS A 28 -4.70 -8.30 -12.14
C LYS A 28 -3.64 -9.21 -11.53
N VAL A 29 -2.77 -8.65 -10.68
CA VAL A 29 -1.67 -9.39 -10.02
C VAL A 29 -2.23 -10.42 -9.04
N VAL A 30 -3.23 -10.07 -8.23
CA VAL A 30 -3.89 -10.98 -7.28
C VAL A 30 -4.40 -12.23 -7.99
N LYS A 31 -5.07 -12.08 -9.15
CA LYS A 31 -5.57 -13.21 -9.93
C LYS A 31 -4.46 -14.04 -10.56
N GLU A 32 -3.43 -13.39 -11.09
CA GLU A 32 -2.29 -14.03 -11.75
C GLU A 32 -1.48 -14.89 -10.77
N TYR A 33 -1.14 -14.34 -9.61
CA TYR A 33 -0.29 -15.00 -8.61
C TYR A 33 -1.09 -15.76 -7.54
N LYS A 34 -2.43 -15.77 -7.63
CA LYS A 34 -3.34 -16.43 -6.67
C LYS A 34 -3.10 -16.02 -5.22
N ILE A 35 -2.79 -14.75 -5.00
CA ILE A 35 -2.62 -14.14 -3.67
C ILE A 35 -3.90 -13.40 -3.28
N SER A 36 -4.21 -13.35 -1.99
CA SER A 36 -5.41 -12.65 -1.48
C SER A 36 -5.08 -11.43 -0.61
N GLN A 37 -3.85 -11.33 -0.12
CA GLN A 37 -3.40 -10.24 0.75
C GLN A 37 -2.41 -9.34 0.05
N VAL A 38 -2.59 -8.03 0.19
CA VAL A 38 -1.75 -7.01 -0.43
C VAL A 38 -1.36 -5.98 0.61
N LEU A 39 -0.07 -5.90 0.92
CA LEU A 39 0.47 -4.89 1.83
C LEU A 39 0.72 -3.57 1.08
N MET A 40 0.06 -2.51 1.53
CA MET A 40 0.24 -1.15 1.04
C MET A 40 1.21 -0.38 1.95
N VAL A 41 2.26 0.16 1.36
CA VAL A 41 3.29 1.00 2.00
C VAL A 41 3.42 2.35 1.28
N GLY A 42 4.13 3.31 1.86
CA GLY A 42 4.31 4.65 1.32
C GLY A 42 3.36 5.72 1.87
N GLY A 43 3.71 6.99 1.64
CA GLY A 43 2.94 8.15 2.10
C GLY A 43 1.53 8.22 1.50
N VAL A 44 1.37 7.89 0.22
CA VAL A 44 0.06 7.85 -0.45
C VAL A 44 -0.86 6.81 0.18
N ALA A 45 -0.33 5.63 0.51
CA ALA A 45 -1.06 4.58 1.21
C ALA A 45 -1.49 5.01 2.62
N SER A 46 -0.95 6.09 3.19
CA SER A 46 -1.34 6.65 4.50
C SER A 46 -2.56 7.57 4.43
N ASN A 47 -3.04 7.92 3.24
CA ASN A 47 -4.25 8.72 3.06
C ASN A 47 -5.52 7.95 3.50
N GLN A 48 -6.31 8.53 4.39
CA GLN A 48 -7.48 7.87 4.99
C GLN A 48 -8.59 7.56 3.97
N ILE A 49 -8.83 8.43 2.98
CA ILE A 49 -9.84 8.23 1.94
C ILE A 49 -9.44 7.07 1.04
N ILE A 50 -8.17 7.02 0.63
CA ILE A 50 -7.63 5.91 -0.17
C ILE A 50 -7.72 4.61 0.64
N ARG A 51 -7.28 4.59 1.90
CA ARG A 51 -7.36 3.40 2.78
C ARG A 51 -8.79 2.85 2.87
N ALA A 52 -9.76 3.71 3.16
CA ALA A 52 -11.16 3.29 3.29
C ALA A 52 -11.72 2.73 1.97
N THR A 53 -11.39 3.36 0.85
CA THR A 53 -11.84 2.94 -0.48
C THR A 53 -11.23 1.61 -0.89
N LEU A 54 -9.93 1.42 -0.66
CA LEU A 54 -9.23 0.16 -0.93
C LEU A 54 -9.75 -0.99 -0.05
N LYS A 55 -9.93 -0.78 1.25
CA LYS A 55 -10.48 -1.82 2.14
C LYS A 55 -11.86 -2.28 1.70
N SER A 56 -12.77 -1.34 1.50
CA SER A 56 -14.16 -1.66 1.12
C SER A 56 -14.27 -2.20 -0.31
N GLY A 57 -13.54 -1.64 -1.26
CA GLY A 57 -13.54 -2.05 -2.67
C GLY A 57 -12.82 -3.38 -2.89
N GLY A 58 -11.66 -3.56 -2.26
CA GLY A 58 -10.86 -4.79 -2.33
C GLY A 58 -11.57 -5.99 -1.72
N PHE A 59 -12.19 -5.83 -0.55
CA PHE A 59 -12.90 -6.93 0.12
C PHE A 59 -13.97 -7.55 -0.78
N ARG A 60 -14.75 -6.73 -1.50
CA ARG A 60 -15.75 -7.21 -2.46
C ARG A 60 -15.16 -7.99 -3.65
N LEU A 61 -13.88 -7.82 -3.91
CA LEU A 61 -13.15 -8.45 -5.01
C LEU A 61 -12.22 -9.58 -4.53
N GLY A 62 -12.32 -9.98 -3.25
CA GLY A 62 -11.47 -11.01 -2.65
C GLY A 62 -10.04 -10.55 -2.35
N ILE A 63 -9.80 -9.24 -2.26
CA ILE A 63 -8.50 -8.65 -1.91
C ILE A 63 -8.57 -8.07 -0.50
N GLU A 64 -7.70 -8.56 0.38
CA GLU A 64 -7.45 -7.96 1.68
C GLU A 64 -6.28 -6.98 1.60
N PHE A 65 -6.59 -5.68 1.56
CA PHE A 65 -5.57 -4.63 1.64
C PHE A 65 -5.13 -4.40 3.09
N LEU A 66 -3.88 -4.75 3.37
CA LEU A 66 -3.18 -4.48 4.61
C LEU A 66 -2.43 -3.15 4.50
N PHE A 67 -2.24 -2.45 5.60
CA PHE A 67 -1.55 -1.17 5.60
C PHE A 67 -0.53 -1.10 6.72
N ALA A 68 0.70 -0.74 6.35
CA ALA A 68 1.72 -0.43 7.35
C ALA A 68 1.30 0.78 8.21
N ARG A 69 1.88 0.83 9.42
CA ARG A 69 1.80 2.03 10.28
C ARG A 69 2.48 3.18 9.52
N GLY A 70 1.91 4.38 9.58
CA GLY A 70 2.43 5.53 8.82
C GLY A 70 3.92 5.80 9.08
N ALA A 71 4.33 5.72 10.35
CA ALA A 71 5.73 5.88 10.77
C ALA A 71 6.71 4.82 10.19
N LEU A 72 6.20 3.68 9.72
CA LEU A 72 6.96 2.61 9.10
C LEU A 72 6.78 2.57 7.57
N SER A 73 5.93 3.44 7.01
CA SER A 73 5.57 3.43 5.60
C SER A 73 6.50 4.28 4.73
N SER A 74 7.23 5.24 5.34
CA SER A 74 8.28 6.04 4.69
C SER A 74 9.65 5.39 4.85
N ASP A 75 10.64 5.87 4.11
CA ASP A 75 12.03 5.46 4.29
C ASP A 75 12.46 5.69 5.74
N ASN A 76 12.96 4.64 6.39
CA ASN A 76 13.36 4.66 7.79
C ASN A 76 14.48 3.65 8.08
N VAL A 77 15.27 3.93 9.12
CA VAL A 77 16.42 3.11 9.51
C VAL A 77 15.99 1.73 10.02
N LEU A 78 14.79 1.61 10.61
CA LEU A 78 14.29 0.34 11.14
C LEU A 78 14.08 -0.68 10.01
N GLY A 79 13.51 -0.27 8.87
CA GLY A 79 13.34 -1.13 7.70
C GLY A 79 14.67 -1.63 7.15
N VAL A 80 15.65 -0.74 7.01
CA VAL A 80 17.00 -1.10 6.55
C VAL A 80 17.67 -2.05 7.54
N GLY A 81 17.60 -1.75 8.83
CA GLY A 81 18.17 -2.58 9.89
C GLY A 81 17.54 -3.97 9.94
N LEU A 82 16.21 -4.07 9.82
CA LEU A 82 15.50 -5.34 9.83
C LEU A 82 15.85 -6.20 8.62
N ILE A 83 15.85 -5.62 7.42
CA ILE A 83 16.25 -6.33 6.19
C ILE A 83 17.70 -6.82 6.31
N GLY A 84 18.61 -5.98 6.81
CA GLY A 84 20.00 -6.34 7.01
C GLY A 84 20.18 -7.45 8.05
N TYR A 85 19.46 -7.37 9.17
CA TYR A 85 19.47 -8.40 10.21
C TYR A 85 18.91 -9.73 9.71
N ASP A 86 17.77 -9.71 9.01
CA ASP A 86 17.17 -10.91 8.42
C ASP A 86 18.10 -11.53 7.39
N TRP A 87 18.78 -10.72 6.58
CA TRP A 87 19.79 -11.21 5.65
C TRP A 87 20.95 -11.87 6.40
N TRP A 88 21.51 -11.18 7.41
CA TRP A 88 22.64 -11.70 8.18
C TRP A 88 22.28 -13.02 8.86
N ARG A 89 21.11 -13.09 9.50
CA ARG A 89 20.63 -14.28 10.20
C ARG A 89 20.50 -15.49 9.27
N ASN A 90 19.96 -15.29 8.06
CA ASN A 90 19.62 -16.40 7.16
C ASN A 90 20.73 -16.75 6.16
N PHE A 91 21.61 -15.80 5.80
CA PHE A 91 22.54 -15.96 4.68
C PHE A 91 23.99 -15.56 4.99
N ALA A 92 24.28 -14.94 6.15
CA ALA A 92 25.66 -14.61 6.47
C ALA A 92 26.53 -15.87 6.64
N PRO A 93 27.81 -15.83 6.23
CA PRO A 93 28.79 -16.82 6.62
C PRO A 93 28.95 -16.92 8.14
N GLU A 94 29.24 -18.12 8.65
CA GLU A 94 29.50 -18.33 10.09
C GLU A 94 30.64 -17.46 10.63
N SER A 95 31.61 -17.08 9.79
CA SER A 95 32.74 -16.24 10.18
C SER A 95 32.36 -14.83 10.63
N ILE A 96 31.14 -14.37 10.34
CA ILE A 96 30.64 -13.06 10.74
C ILE A 96 29.38 -13.15 11.62
N LYS A 97 29.01 -14.36 12.06
CA LYS A 97 27.96 -14.54 13.07
C LYS A 97 28.59 -14.46 14.47
N PHE A 98 27.86 -13.86 15.42
CA PHE A 98 28.27 -13.71 16.82
C PHE A 98 27.76 -14.88 17.65
#